data_AF-A0A945M8B2-F1
#
_entry.id   AF-A0A945M8B2-F1
#
_cell.length_a   1.000
_cell.length_b   1.000
_cell.length_c   1.000
_cell.angle_alpha   90.00
_cell.angle_beta   90.00
_cell.angle_gamma   90.00
#
_symmetry.space_group_name_H-M   'P 1'
#
loop_
_entity.id
_entity.type
_entity.pdbx_description
1 polymer ?
#
loop_
_entity_poly.entity_id
_entity_poly.type
_entity_poly.pdbx_seq_one_letter_code
_entity_poly.pdbx_strand_id
1 'polypeptide(L)'
;MTSATDSDGKIAFQGVSGAYSDAACRIVHPELETLPCESFEDVFAAVSEGRARYAMIPIDNSLAGRVADVHSLMPGSGLHVIAEHFQRINHHLLAPKGATLEGLKTVYSHVHALGQCRAVTRMLDLKAVVAADTAGAAKEVAERGDVTQAAIASALAAEAYGLDVLKSEIEDAEHNTTRFLVLAREAIDPDVRRGPLITTFVFRVRNVPAALYKAMGGFATNSVNMTKLESYMVGGRFTATEFYADVEGHPEERNLKNALEELSFFSREVRILGVYPAHPYRYQAEAIADSAD
;
A
#
# COMPACT_ATOMS: atom_id res chain seq x y z
N MET A 1 35.24 -12.43 -4.93
CA MET A 1 34.24 -12.86 -3.94
C MET A 1 33.91 -11.64 -3.09
N THR A 2 33.04 -10.78 -3.60
CA THR A 2 32.49 -9.66 -2.84
C THR A 2 31.57 -10.25 -1.78
N SER A 3 31.81 -9.93 -0.50
CA SER A 3 30.91 -10.30 0.58
C SER A 3 29.52 -9.80 0.21
N ALA A 4 28.51 -10.67 0.21
CA ALA A 4 27.12 -10.25 0.14
C ALA A 4 26.93 -9.19 1.23
N THR A 5 26.68 -7.95 0.82
CA THR A 5 26.39 -6.87 1.75
C THR A 5 25.11 -7.26 2.49
N ASP A 6 25.08 -7.02 3.80
CA ASP A 6 23.94 -7.23 4.72
C ASP A 6 22.59 -6.63 4.22
N SER A 7 22.65 -5.86 3.13
CA SER A 7 21.56 -5.26 2.37
C SER A 7 20.63 -6.24 1.65
N ASP A 8 21.14 -7.36 1.14
CA ASP A 8 20.37 -8.25 0.25
C ASP A 8 19.32 -9.08 0.99
N GLY A 9 19.40 -9.11 2.32
CA GLY A 9 18.50 -9.84 3.20
C GLY A 9 17.36 -9.01 3.81
N LYS A 10 17.18 -7.73 3.42
CA LYS A 10 16.24 -6.82 4.10
C LYS A 10 15.16 -6.22 3.19
N ILE A 11 13.96 -6.02 3.74
CA ILE A 11 12.85 -5.28 3.12
C ILE A 11 12.38 -4.14 4.01
N ALA A 12 12.47 -2.91 3.50
CA ALA A 12 12.11 -1.70 4.23
C ALA A 12 10.62 -1.39 4.14
N PHE A 13 10.05 -0.84 5.21
CA PHE A 13 8.67 -0.36 5.25
C PHE A 13 8.53 0.81 6.22
N GLN A 14 7.52 1.65 6.02
CA GLN A 14 7.24 2.77 6.92
C GLN A 14 6.39 2.30 8.10
N GLY A 15 6.81 2.66 9.31
CA GLY A 15 6.13 2.33 10.56
C GLY A 15 7.01 1.50 11.52
N VAL A 16 6.35 0.86 12.47
CA VAL A 16 6.99 0.03 13.51
C VAL A 16 6.63 -1.44 13.33
N SER A 17 7.34 -2.34 14.02
CA SER A 17 7.03 -3.77 13.97
C SER A 17 5.59 -4.05 14.44
N GLY A 18 4.92 -4.99 13.79
CA GLY A 18 3.49 -5.24 14.00
C GLY A 18 2.56 -4.36 13.17
N ALA A 19 3.05 -3.37 12.43
CA ALA A 19 2.24 -2.66 11.45
C ALA A 19 1.77 -3.59 10.32
N TYR A 20 0.70 -3.22 9.62
CA TYR A 20 0.23 -3.99 8.45
C TYR A 20 1.27 -4.06 7.34
N SER A 21 2.12 -3.04 7.20
CA SER A 21 3.26 -3.08 6.26
C SER A 21 4.31 -4.13 6.68
N ASP A 22 4.59 -4.31 7.98
CA ASP A 22 5.48 -5.38 8.48
C ASP A 22 4.89 -6.76 8.16
N ALA A 23 3.58 -6.94 8.38
CA ALA A 23 2.88 -8.17 8.04
C ALA A 23 2.95 -8.46 6.52
N ALA A 24 2.74 -7.45 5.68
CA ALA A 24 2.86 -7.58 4.22
C ALA A 24 4.29 -7.99 3.81
N CYS A 25 5.32 -7.39 4.40
CA CYS A 25 6.70 -7.79 4.16
C CYS A 25 6.93 -9.27 4.47
N ARG A 26 6.50 -9.74 5.64
CA ARG A 26 6.70 -11.13 6.10
C ARG A 26 5.93 -12.16 5.27
N ILE A 27 4.79 -11.77 4.71
CA ILE A 27 3.98 -12.64 3.83
C ILE A 27 4.62 -12.75 2.44
N VAL A 28 4.99 -11.60 1.85
CA VAL A 28 5.47 -11.55 0.46
C VAL A 28 6.93 -12.01 0.35
N HIS A 29 7.74 -11.68 1.35
CA HIS A 29 9.17 -12.00 1.42
C HIS A 29 9.54 -12.62 2.78
N PRO A 30 9.05 -13.83 3.11
CA PRO A 30 9.35 -14.50 4.38
C PRO A 30 10.85 -14.80 4.58
N GLU A 31 11.63 -14.79 3.50
CA GLU A 31 13.08 -14.97 3.50
C GLU A 31 13.87 -13.71 3.90
N LEU A 32 13.21 -12.54 3.96
CA LEU A 32 13.87 -11.27 4.26
C LEU A 32 13.54 -10.79 5.68
N GLU A 33 14.52 -10.16 6.32
CA GLU A 33 14.33 -9.41 7.57
C GLU A 33 13.60 -8.08 7.27
N THR A 34 12.63 -7.72 8.10
CA THR A 34 11.90 -6.45 7.92
C THR A 34 12.65 -5.29 8.55
N LEU A 35 12.75 -4.17 7.84
CA LEU A 35 13.44 -2.95 8.26
C LEU A 35 12.42 -1.82 8.47
N PRO A 36 11.98 -1.54 9.70
CA PRO A 36 11.09 -0.43 10.00
C PRO A 36 11.80 0.91 9.77
N CYS A 37 11.09 1.87 9.19
CA CYS A 37 11.55 3.23 8.90
C CYS A 37 10.53 4.26 9.38
N GLU A 38 10.98 5.45 9.78
CA GLU A 38 10.10 6.48 10.35
C GLU A 38 9.19 7.12 9.29
N SER A 39 9.75 7.42 8.12
CA SER A 39 9.05 8.05 6.98
C SER A 39 9.14 7.24 5.69
N PHE A 40 8.35 7.59 4.67
CA PHE A 40 8.47 6.97 3.34
C PHE A 40 9.78 7.37 2.65
N GLU A 41 10.25 8.59 2.89
CA GLU A 41 11.56 9.07 2.44
C GLU A 41 12.69 8.18 2.98
N ASP A 42 12.61 7.80 4.26
CA ASP A 42 13.60 6.89 4.87
C ASP A 42 13.54 5.48 4.26
N VAL A 43 12.35 5.00 3.90
CA VAL A 43 12.17 3.73 3.18
C VAL A 43 12.84 3.79 1.81
N PHE A 44 12.59 4.85 1.04
CA PHE A 44 13.20 5.01 -0.28
C PHE A 44 14.72 5.14 -0.16
N ALA A 45 15.21 5.94 0.78
CA ALA A 45 16.63 6.06 1.07
C ALA A 45 17.23 4.71 1.46
N ALA A 46 16.54 3.89 2.25
CA ALA A 46 17.02 2.57 2.63
C ALA A 46 17.30 1.67 1.44
N VAL A 47 16.45 1.70 0.42
CA VAL A 47 16.66 0.93 -0.80
C VAL A 47 17.74 1.57 -1.67
N SER A 48 17.69 2.88 -1.89
CA SER A 48 18.63 3.60 -2.75
C SER A 48 20.08 3.55 -2.24
N GLU A 49 20.28 3.61 -0.93
CA GLU A 49 21.59 3.53 -0.26
C GLU A 49 22.08 2.09 -0.05
N GLY A 50 21.26 1.10 -0.41
CA GLY A 50 21.61 -0.31 -0.21
C GLY A 50 21.59 -0.74 1.24
N ARG A 51 20.73 -0.18 2.09
CA ARG A 51 20.43 -0.73 3.44
C ARG A 51 19.34 -1.81 3.39
N ALA A 52 18.48 -1.77 2.37
CA ALA A 52 17.47 -2.78 2.07
C ALA A 52 17.50 -3.16 0.58
N ARG A 53 17.05 -4.38 0.29
CA ARG A 53 16.88 -4.89 -1.06
C ARG A 53 15.62 -4.36 -1.70
N TYR A 54 14.52 -4.35 -0.95
CA TYR A 54 13.20 -3.94 -1.40
C TYR A 54 12.55 -2.95 -0.44
N ALA A 55 11.55 -2.22 -0.94
CA ALA A 55 10.63 -1.43 -0.14
C ALA A 55 9.20 -1.96 -0.31
N MET A 56 8.46 -2.06 0.78
CA MET A 56 7.03 -2.38 0.80
C MET A 56 6.24 -1.10 1.09
N ILE A 57 5.47 -0.64 0.11
CA ILE A 57 4.81 0.67 0.14
C ILE A 57 3.30 0.51 -0.04
N PRO A 58 2.48 0.86 0.97
CA PRO A 58 1.03 0.92 0.79
C PRO A 58 0.65 2.10 -0.10
N ILE A 59 -0.21 1.87 -1.09
CA ILE A 59 -0.66 2.92 -2.04
C ILE A 59 -2.15 3.22 -1.93
N ASP A 60 -2.98 2.19 -1.71
CA ASP A 60 -4.44 2.33 -1.67
C ASP A 60 -5.03 1.45 -0.58
N ASN A 61 -6.06 1.95 0.10
CA ASN A 61 -6.92 1.17 0.99
C ASN A 61 -8.38 1.27 0.53
N SER A 62 -9.11 0.14 0.53
CA SER A 62 -10.49 0.09 0.04
C SER A 62 -11.49 0.94 0.84
N LEU A 63 -11.20 1.24 2.12
CA LEU A 63 -12.08 2.02 3.00
C LEU A 63 -11.57 3.42 3.31
N ALA A 64 -10.26 3.59 3.44
CA ALA A 64 -9.60 4.86 3.76
C ALA A 64 -9.15 5.64 2.51
N GLY A 65 -9.21 5.02 1.34
CA GLY A 65 -8.74 5.61 0.08
C GLY A 65 -7.22 5.59 -0.04
N ARG A 66 -6.69 6.50 -0.85
CA ARG A 66 -5.25 6.61 -1.14
C ARG A 66 -4.42 6.87 0.13
N VAL A 67 -3.20 6.35 0.13
CA VAL A 67 -2.18 6.73 1.12
C VAL A 67 -1.50 8.01 0.62
N ALA A 68 -1.61 9.08 1.42
CA ALA A 68 -1.03 10.37 1.07
C ALA A 68 0.51 10.31 0.94
N ASP A 69 1.07 11.26 0.20
CA ASP A 69 2.51 11.52 0.00
C ASP A 69 3.29 10.52 -0.87
N VAL A 70 2.99 9.21 -0.83
CA VAL A 70 3.72 8.18 -1.61
C VAL A 70 3.79 8.48 -3.10
N HIS A 71 2.66 8.86 -3.71
CA HIS A 71 2.58 9.11 -5.15
C HIS A 71 3.40 10.33 -5.60
N SER A 72 3.71 11.26 -4.69
CA SER A 72 4.57 12.40 -4.98
C SER A 72 6.06 12.05 -4.85
N LEU A 73 6.39 11.11 -3.97
CA LEU A 73 7.77 10.71 -3.66
C LEU A 73 8.30 9.65 -4.63
N MET A 74 7.48 8.66 -4.98
CA MET A 74 7.88 7.52 -5.81
C MET A 74 8.45 7.92 -7.18
N PRO A 75 7.89 8.91 -7.92
CA PRO A 75 8.52 9.33 -9.17
C PRO A 75 9.91 9.94 -8.94
N GLY A 76 10.17 10.58 -7.80
CA GLY A 76 11.47 11.19 -7.50
C GLY A 76 12.53 10.20 -6.97
N SER A 77 12.14 9.00 -6.53
CA SER A 77 13.02 8.09 -5.78
C SER A 77 14.06 7.38 -6.64
N GLY A 78 13.82 7.24 -7.95
CA GLY A 78 14.64 6.43 -8.85
C GLY A 78 14.46 4.92 -8.67
N LEU A 79 13.47 4.50 -7.88
CA LEU A 79 13.13 3.08 -7.70
C LEU A 79 12.06 2.64 -8.70
N HIS A 80 11.99 1.32 -8.89
CA HIS A 80 11.08 0.68 -9.82
C HIS A 80 10.09 -0.23 -9.11
N VAL A 81 8.83 -0.21 -9.54
CA VAL A 81 7.81 -1.15 -9.06
C VAL A 81 8.06 -2.51 -9.71
N ILE A 82 8.24 -3.55 -8.89
CA ILE A 82 8.56 -4.91 -9.34
C ILE A 82 7.48 -5.95 -9.00
N ALA A 83 6.57 -5.62 -8.09
CA ALA A 83 5.42 -6.44 -7.74
C ALA A 83 4.37 -5.61 -7.01
N GLU A 84 3.20 -6.20 -6.82
CA GLU A 84 2.16 -5.68 -5.95
C GLU A 84 1.59 -6.79 -5.06
N HIS A 85 1.00 -6.38 -3.94
CA HIS A 85 0.38 -7.28 -2.97
C HIS A 85 -0.94 -6.69 -2.49
N PHE A 86 -1.91 -7.54 -2.19
CA PHE A 86 -3.19 -7.13 -1.64
C PHE A 86 -3.37 -7.81 -0.28
N GLN A 87 -3.37 -7.00 0.78
CA GLN A 87 -3.46 -7.47 2.15
C GLN A 87 -4.83 -7.13 2.73
N ARG A 88 -5.59 -8.16 3.12
CA ARG A 88 -6.78 -7.97 3.94
C ARG A 88 -6.37 -7.45 5.32
N ILE A 89 -7.04 -6.41 5.77
CA ILE A 89 -6.81 -5.71 7.03
C ILE A 89 -7.82 -6.20 8.05
N ASN A 90 -7.36 -7.10 8.92
CA ASN A 90 -8.15 -7.62 10.03
C ASN A 90 -7.74 -6.88 11.32
N HIS A 91 -8.70 -6.26 11.98
CA HIS A 91 -8.48 -5.55 13.23
C HIS A 91 -8.72 -6.50 14.40
N HIS A 92 -7.85 -6.42 15.41
CA HIS A 92 -7.94 -7.19 16.64
C HIS A 92 -7.99 -6.25 17.84
N LEU A 93 -8.82 -6.59 18.83
CA LEU A 93 -8.84 -5.93 20.12
C LEU A 93 -7.80 -6.59 21.02
N LEU A 94 -6.69 -5.88 21.26
CA LEU A 94 -5.53 -6.36 22.00
C LEU A 94 -5.49 -5.74 23.39
N ALA A 95 -5.12 -6.50 24.41
CA ALA A 95 -4.99 -5.96 25.77
C ALA A 95 -3.87 -6.66 26.57
N PRO A 96 -3.37 -6.07 27.66
CA PRO A 96 -2.39 -6.72 28.52
C PRO A 96 -2.93 -8.03 29.10
N LYS A 97 -2.02 -8.96 29.42
CA LYS A 97 -2.39 -10.27 29.96
C LYS A 97 -3.27 -10.15 31.21
N GLY A 98 -4.37 -10.90 31.23
CA GLY A 98 -5.34 -10.88 32.33
C GLY A 98 -6.43 -9.80 32.21
N ALA A 99 -6.41 -8.97 31.17
CA ALA A 99 -7.55 -8.13 30.82
C ALA A 99 -8.76 -8.98 30.39
N THR A 100 -9.97 -8.49 30.63
CA THR A 100 -11.22 -9.09 30.15
C THR A 100 -12.06 -8.05 29.43
N LEU A 101 -12.96 -8.48 28.54
CA LEU A 101 -13.81 -7.57 27.77
C LEU A 101 -14.65 -6.65 28.67
N GLU A 102 -15.14 -7.16 29.80
CA GLU A 102 -15.96 -6.42 30.75
C GLU A 102 -15.16 -5.39 31.56
N GLY A 103 -13.84 -5.59 31.70
CA GLY A 103 -12.95 -4.72 32.46
C GLY A 103 -12.39 -3.53 31.66
N LEU A 104 -12.52 -3.56 30.34
CA LEU A 104 -12.01 -2.52 29.45
C LEU A 104 -12.79 -1.22 29.60
N LYS A 105 -12.07 -0.09 29.50
CA LYS A 105 -12.63 1.27 29.58
C LYS A 105 -12.20 2.16 28.42
N THR A 106 -10.99 1.94 27.90
CA THR A 106 -10.42 2.77 26.85
C THR A 106 -9.81 1.92 25.75
N VAL A 107 -9.89 2.42 24.52
CA VAL A 107 -9.30 1.78 23.36
C VAL A 107 -8.47 2.77 22.54
N TYR A 108 -7.25 2.38 22.21
CA TYR A 108 -6.27 3.20 21.50
C TYR A 108 -6.05 2.68 20.08
N SER A 109 -6.05 3.56 19.09
CA SER A 109 -5.61 3.22 17.74
C SER A 109 -5.50 4.46 16.85
N HIS A 110 -5.05 4.26 15.61
CA HIS A 110 -5.12 5.28 14.57
C HIS A 110 -6.58 5.68 14.29
N VAL A 111 -6.81 6.93 13.89
CA VAL A 111 -8.15 7.46 13.61
C VAL A 111 -8.94 6.64 12.59
N HIS A 112 -8.26 6.08 11.57
CA HIS A 112 -8.91 5.21 10.58
C HIS A 112 -9.37 3.88 11.20
N ALA A 113 -8.53 3.22 12.01
CA ALA A 113 -8.88 1.96 12.65
C ALA A 113 -10.02 2.13 13.67
N LEU A 114 -10.00 3.22 14.46
CA LEU A 114 -11.12 3.59 15.33
C LEU A 114 -12.41 3.83 14.54
N GLY A 115 -12.29 4.49 13.38
CA GLY A 115 -13.40 4.73 12.48
C GLY A 115 -13.98 3.46 11.84
N GLN A 116 -13.15 2.44 11.67
CA GLN A 116 -13.49 1.14 11.09
C GLN A 116 -13.98 0.11 12.11
N CYS A 117 -13.94 0.40 13.42
CA CYS A 117 -14.33 -0.56 14.48
C CYS A 117 -15.35 0.05 15.45
N ARG A 118 -16.28 0.87 14.93
CA ARG A 118 -17.22 1.63 15.76
C ARG A 118 -18.26 0.72 16.40
N ALA A 119 -18.65 -0.36 15.75
CA ALA A 119 -19.64 -1.28 16.29
C ALA A 119 -19.14 -1.90 17.61
N VAL A 120 -17.93 -2.44 17.61
CA VAL A 120 -17.33 -3.06 18.81
C VAL A 120 -17.05 -2.03 19.89
N THR A 121 -16.51 -0.86 19.53
CA THR A 121 -16.22 0.22 20.48
C THR A 121 -17.49 0.66 21.23
N ARG A 122 -18.62 0.80 20.53
CA ARG A 122 -19.92 1.15 21.14
C ARG A 122 -20.53 0.02 21.96
N MET A 123 -20.46 -1.21 21.45
CA MET A 123 -21.00 -2.39 22.13
C MET A 123 -20.35 -2.62 23.50
N LEU A 124 -19.06 -2.34 23.61
CA LEU A 124 -18.27 -2.50 24.84
C LEU A 124 -18.17 -1.20 25.66
N ASP A 125 -18.88 -0.13 25.28
CA ASP A 125 -18.84 1.20 25.91
C ASP A 125 -17.42 1.76 26.14
N LEU A 126 -16.55 1.58 25.14
CA LEU A 126 -15.14 1.99 25.22
C LEU A 126 -14.96 3.44 24.82
N LYS A 127 -14.15 4.17 25.59
CA LYS A 127 -13.67 5.49 25.19
C LYS A 127 -12.53 5.35 24.19
N ALA A 128 -12.79 5.72 22.94
CA ALA A 128 -11.78 5.78 21.89
C ALA A 128 -10.77 6.91 22.11
N VAL A 129 -9.49 6.60 22.00
CA VAL A 129 -8.37 7.55 22.09
C VAL A 129 -7.50 7.42 20.85
N VAL A 130 -7.29 8.54 20.15
CA VAL A 130 -6.47 8.57 18.93
C VAL A 130 -5.00 8.43 19.31
N ALA A 131 -4.33 7.50 18.64
CA ALA A 131 -2.88 7.31 18.66
C ALA A 131 -2.28 7.61 17.28
N ALA A 132 -0.95 7.71 17.22
CA ALA A 132 -0.21 8.04 16.00
C ALA A 132 -0.37 6.95 14.91
N ASP A 133 -0.32 5.68 15.30
CA ASP A 133 -0.53 4.54 14.42
C ASP A 133 -1.08 3.33 15.20
N THR A 134 -1.48 2.26 14.51
CA THR A 134 -2.12 1.09 15.13
C THR A 134 -1.14 0.22 15.93
N ALA A 135 0.09 0.03 15.43
CA ALA A 135 1.09 -0.81 16.08
C ALA A 135 1.76 -0.10 17.26
N GLY A 136 2.02 1.20 17.13
CA GLY A 136 2.42 2.11 18.20
C GLY A 136 1.39 2.14 19.34
N ALA A 137 0.09 2.15 19.02
CA ALA A 137 -0.95 2.03 20.05
C ALA A 137 -0.86 0.72 20.84
N ALA A 138 -0.63 -0.41 20.15
CA ALA A 138 -0.42 -1.70 20.80
C ALA A 138 0.84 -1.69 21.68
N LYS A 139 1.95 -1.14 21.17
CA LYS A 139 3.19 -0.96 21.95
C LYS A 139 2.94 -0.16 23.24
N GLU A 140 2.29 0.99 23.15
CA GLU A 140 1.99 1.84 24.31
C GLU A 140 1.10 1.14 25.34
N VAL A 141 0.07 0.40 24.88
CA VAL A 141 -0.80 -0.37 25.77
C VAL A 141 -0.01 -1.48 26.48
N ALA A 142 0.90 -2.15 25.79
CA ALA A 142 1.78 -3.16 26.38
C ALA A 142 2.72 -2.57 27.43
N GLU A 143 3.36 -1.43 27.13
CA GLU A 143 4.27 -0.74 28.04
C GLU A 143 3.58 -0.23 29.31
N ARG A 144 2.32 0.21 29.21
CA ARG A 144 1.54 0.67 30.36
C ARG A 144 1.06 -0.49 31.24
N GLY A 145 0.74 -1.63 30.65
CA GLY A 145 0.28 -2.84 31.36
C GLY A 145 -1.06 -2.69 32.10
N ASP A 146 -1.82 -1.63 31.83
CA ASP A 146 -3.13 -1.40 32.45
C ASP A 146 -4.20 -2.27 31.80
N VAL A 147 -4.70 -3.25 32.54
CA VAL A 147 -5.72 -4.22 32.08
C VAL A 147 -7.06 -3.59 31.72
N THR A 148 -7.28 -2.29 32.00
CA THR A 148 -8.47 -1.55 31.58
C THR A 148 -8.30 -0.85 30.21
N GLN A 149 -7.12 -0.97 29.59
CA GLN A 149 -6.78 -0.37 28.31
C GLN A 149 -6.60 -1.45 27.25
N ALA A 150 -7.10 -1.17 26.04
CA ALA A 150 -6.91 -2.02 24.87
C ALA A 150 -6.38 -1.21 23.68
N ALA A 151 -5.82 -1.89 22.70
CA ALA A 151 -5.46 -1.33 21.41
C ALA A 151 -6.24 -2.03 20.28
N ILE A 152 -6.51 -1.31 19.20
CA ILE A 152 -6.94 -1.92 17.93
C ILE A 152 -5.73 -1.98 17.01
N ALA A 153 -5.28 -3.18 16.67
CA ALA A 153 -4.11 -3.39 15.82
C ALA A 153 -4.16 -4.75 15.10
N SER A 154 -3.06 -5.09 14.41
CA SER A 154 -2.90 -6.38 13.75
C SER A 154 -2.63 -7.52 14.75
N ALA A 155 -2.87 -8.77 14.34
CA ALA A 155 -2.45 -9.93 15.12
C ALA A 155 -0.92 -9.96 15.35
N LEU A 156 -0.13 -9.51 14.36
CA LEU A 156 1.33 -9.44 14.47
C LEU A 156 1.77 -8.49 15.59
N ALA A 157 1.06 -7.39 15.81
CA ALA A 157 1.35 -6.48 16.92
C ALA A 157 1.08 -7.14 18.29
N ALA A 158 0.09 -8.03 18.38
CA ALA A 158 -0.17 -8.80 19.60
C ALA A 158 1.03 -9.68 19.97
N GLU A 159 1.56 -10.40 18.98
CA GLU A 159 2.74 -11.24 19.13
C GLU A 159 3.99 -10.42 19.46
N ALA A 160 4.22 -9.32 18.71
CA ALA A 160 5.40 -8.47 18.87
C ALA A 160 5.50 -7.84 20.26
N TYR A 161 4.36 -7.51 20.88
CA TYR A 161 4.31 -6.79 22.16
C TYR A 161 3.78 -7.65 23.33
N GLY A 162 3.53 -8.94 23.11
CA GLY A 162 3.10 -9.87 24.16
C GLY A 162 1.71 -9.58 24.73
N LEU A 163 0.81 -9.04 23.92
CA LEU A 163 -0.59 -8.75 24.27
C LEU A 163 -1.50 -9.95 23.97
N ASP A 164 -2.60 -10.05 24.71
CA ASP A 164 -3.65 -11.02 24.45
C ASP A 164 -4.66 -10.47 23.44
N VAL A 165 -5.09 -11.32 22.50
CA VAL A 165 -6.18 -11.02 21.57
C VAL A 165 -7.51 -11.33 22.27
N LEU A 166 -8.23 -10.29 22.70
CA LEU A 166 -9.53 -10.46 23.36
C LEU A 166 -10.67 -10.68 22.37
N LYS A 167 -10.55 -10.10 21.17
CA LYS A 167 -11.50 -10.29 20.07
C LYS A 167 -10.81 -10.09 18.73
N SER A 168 -11.07 -10.98 17.78
CA SER A 168 -10.58 -10.89 16.40
C SER A 168 -11.68 -10.38 15.46
N GLU A 169 -11.27 -9.89 14.29
CA GLU A 169 -12.18 -9.49 13.20
C GLU A 169 -13.22 -8.47 13.68
N ILE A 170 -12.73 -7.41 14.33
CA ILE A 170 -13.58 -6.37 14.94
C ILE A 170 -13.90 -5.20 13.99
N GLU A 171 -13.41 -5.27 12.75
CA GLU A 171 -13.74 -4.32 11.70
C GLU A 171 -15.23 -4.37 11.33
N ASP A 172 -15.81 -3.19 11.06
CA ASP A 172 -17.21 -3.02 10.68
C ASP A 172 -17.47 -3.52 9.23
N ALA A 173 -16.41 -3.70 8.42
CA ALA A 173 -16.49 -4.12 7.03
C ALA A 173 -15.37 -5.12 6.68
N GLU A 174 -15.77 -6.36 6.33
CA GLU A 174 -14.85 -7.49 6.08
C GLU A 174 -13.98 -7.34 4.82
N HIS A 175 -14.33 -6.44 3.90
CA HIS A 175 -13.64 -6.23 2.62
C HIS A 175 -12.53 -5.17 2.69
N ASN A 176 -12.05 -4.84 3.90
CA ASN A 176 -10.96 -3.89 4.09
C ASN A 176 -9.64 -4.47 3.56
N THR A 177 -9.15 -3.91 2.44
CA THR A 177 -7.95 -4.40 1.77
C THR A 177 -7.04 -3.22 1.47
N THR A 178 -5.76 -3.38 1.78
CA THR A 178 -4.71 -2.44 1.37
C THR A 178 -3.89 -3.03 0.24
N ARG A 179 -3.71 -2.27 -0.83
CA ARG A 179 -2.80 -2.57 -1.93
C ARG A 179 -1.43 -2.00 -1.60
N PHE A 180 -0.42 -2.85 -1.72
CA PHE A 180 0.98 -2.52 -1.55
C PHE A 180 1.73 -2.71 -2.87
N LEU A 181 2.78 -1.92 -3.05
CA LEU A 181 3.78 -2.09 -4.11
C LEU A 181 5.10 -2.54 -3.48
N VAL A 182 5.80 -3.41 -4.20
CA VAL A 182 7.20 -3.76 -3.90
C VAL A 182 8.09 -2.99 -4.85
N LEU A 183 9.01 -2.19 -4.30
CA LEU A 183 9.94 -1.39 -5.08
C LEU A 183 11.37 -1.89 -4.92
N ALA A 184 12.17 -1.77 -5.99
CA ALA A 184 13.58 -2.14 -6.04
C ALA A 184 14.41 -1.08 -6.78
N ARG A 185 15.74 -1.13 -6.62
CA ARG A 185 16.66 -0.26 -7.39
C ARG A 185 16.68 -0.58 -8.87
N GLU A 186 16.58 -1.86 -9.21
CA GLU A 186 16.63 -2.33 -10.60
C GLU A 186 15.21 -2.66 -11.07
N ALA A 187 14.88 -2.21 -12.28
CA ALA A 187 13.66 -2.63 -12.94
C ALA A 187 13.72 -4.13 -13.28
N ILE A 188 12.55 -4.75 -13.37
CA ILE A 188 12.38 -6.06 -13.99
C ILE A 188 11.70 -5.90 -15.35
N ASP A 189 11.88 -6.91 -16.20
CA ASP A 189 11.25 -7.01 -17.51
C ASP A 189 10.58 -8.39 -17.63
N PRO A 190 9.34 -8.54 -17.12
CA PRO A 190 8.67 -9.82 -17.04
C PRO A 190 8.21 -10.29 -18.42
N ASP A 191 8.46 -11.57 -18.73
CA ASP A 191 8.01 -12.20 -19.98
C ASP A 191 6.49 -12.18 -20.10
N VAL A 192 5.98 -11.54 -21.16
CA VAL A 192 4.55 -11.40 -21.50
C VAL A 192 3.79 -12.73 -21.56
N ARG A 193 4.49 -13.85 -21.75
CA ARG A 193 3.90 -15.20 -21.81
C ARG A 193 3.59 -15.78 -20.43
N ARG A 194 4.03 -15.15 -19.34
CA ARG A 194 3.91 -15.68 -17.97
C ARG A 194 2.62 -15.29 -17.25
N GLY A 195 1.77 -14.47 -17.88
CA GLY A 195 0.47 -14.09 -17.35
C GLY A 195 0.20 -12.60 -17.52
N PRO A 196 -0.90 -12.09 -16.93
CA PRO A 196 -1.26 -10.69 -16.98
C PRO A 196 -0.21 -9.81 -16.28
N LEU A 197 0.05 -8.64 -16.88
CA LEU A 197 1.06 -7.69 -16.41
C LEU A 197 0.43 -6.31 -16.18
N ILE A 198 1.00 -5.55 -15.27
CA ILE A 198 0.67 -4.15 -15.03
C ILE A 198 1.86 -3.29 -15.43
N THR A 199 1.59 -2.21 -16.16
CA THR A 199 2.53 -1.11 -16.36
C THR A 199 2.08 0.09 -15.56
N THR A 200 2.94 0.55 -14.64
CA THR A 200 2.75 1.79 -13.90
C THR A 200 3.60 2.89 -14.52
N PHE A 201 3.01 4.06 -14.72
CA PHE A 201 3.73 5.21 -15.25
C PHE A 201 3.17 6.53 -14.75
N VAL A 202 3.98 7.58 -14.87
CA VAL A 202 3.54 8.95 -14.68
C VAL A 202 3.65 9.74 -15.97
N PHE A 203 2.82 10.77 -16.12
CA PHE A 203 2.88 11.71 -17.24
C PHE A 203 2.34 13.08 -16.84
N ARG A 204 2.76 14.13 -17.53
CA ARG A 204 2.30 15.50 -17.29
C ARG A 204 1.49 16.03 -18.45
N VAL A 205 0.38 16.68 -18.13
CA VAL A 205 -0.40 17.44 -19.11
C VAL A 205 -0.50 18.90 -18.71
N ARG A 206 -0.74 19.77 -19.70
CA ARG A 206 -1.08 21.17 -19.43
C ARG A 206 -2.46 21.22 -18.78
N ASN A 207 -2.66 22.14 -17.84
CA ASN A 207 -3.98 22.38 -17.24
C ASN A 207 -4.88 23.21 -18.18
N VAL A 208 -5.31 22.59 -19.29
CA VAL A 208 -6.22 23.16 -20.28
C VAL A 208 -7.36 22.18 -20.59
N PRO A 209 -8.55 22.67 -21.02
CA PRO A 209 -9.67 21.79 -21.37
C PRO A 209 -9.27 20.69 -22.37
N ALA A 210 -9.83 19.50 -22.16
CA ALA A 210 -9.60 18.29 -22.95
C ALA A 210 -8.16 17.73 -22.94
N ALA A 211 -7.23 18.28 -22.15
CA ALA A 211 -5.86 17.77 -22.09
C ALA A 211 -5.78 16.29 -21.65
N LEU A 212 -6.46 15.94 -20.55
CA LEU A 212 -6.52 14.56 -20.08
C LEU A 212 -7.26 13.65 -21.08
N TYR A 213 -8.40 14.10 -21.62
CA TYR A 213 -9.15 13.34 -22.62
C TYR A 213 -8.28 12.94 -23.82
N LYS A 214 -7.49 13.89 -24.36
CA LYS A 214 -6.55 13.60 -25.45
C LYS A 214 -5.47 12.62 -25.05
N ALA A 215 -4.91 12.77 -23.85
CA ALA A 215 -3.90 11.84 -23.33
C ALA A 215 -4.44 10.40 -23.17
N MET A 216 -5.74 10.23 -22.91
CA MET A 216 -6.38 8.92 -22.74
C MET A 216 -6.84 8.28 -24.07
N GLY A 217 -6.85 9.02 -25.17
CA GLY A 217 -7.38 8.57 -26.47
C GLY A 217 -6.80 7.24 -26.96
N GLY A 218 -5.48 7.12 -26.93
CA GLY A 218 -4.77 5.93 -27.39
C GLY A 218 -5.09 4.67 -26.57
N PHE A 219 -5.29 4.79 -25.25
CA PHE A 219 -5.67 3.66 -24.40
C PHE A 219 -7.07 3.15 -24.75
N ALA A 220 -8.03 4.07 -24.95
CA ALA A 220 -9.39 3.72 -25.31
C ALA A 220 -9.49 3.06 -26.70
N THR A 221 -8.79 3.59 -27.70
CA THR A 221 -8.86 3.09 -29.08
C THR A 221 -8.06 1.83 -29.33
N ASN A 222 -7.06 1.53 -28.48
CA ASN A 222 -6.30 0.27 -28.51
C ASN A 222 -6.79 -0.77 -27.49
N SER A 223 -7.93 -0.54 -26.84
CA SER A 223 -8.53 -1.44 -25.84
C SER A 223 -7.58 -1.81 -24.70
N VAL A 224 -6.87 -0.83 -24.16
CA VAL A 224 -5.99 -0.99 -23.00
C VAL A 224 -6.77 -0.61 -21.75
N ASN A 225 -6.94 -1.57 -20.83
CA ASN A 225 -7.64 -1.33 -19.58
C ASN A 225 -6.77 -0.50 -18.62
N MET A 226 -7.36 0.55 -18.03
CA MET A 226 -6.70 1.41 -17.06
C MET A 226 -7.32 1.17 -15.69
N THR A 227 -6.51 0.66 -14.76
CA THR A 227 -6.99 0.20 -13.44
C THR A 227 -6.78 1.24 -12.35
N LYS A 228 -5.95 2.26 -12.59
CA LYS A 228 -5.78 3.41 -11.71
C LYS A 228 -5.42 4.64 -12.52
N LEU A 229 -5.98 5.78 -12.16
CA LEU A 229 -5.64 7.10 -12.72
C LEU A 229 -5.84 8.18 -11.66
N GLU A 230 -4.77 8.87 -11.30
CA GLU A 230 -4.81 9.88 -10.24
C GLU A 230 -4.04 11.13 -10.61
N SER A 231 -4.63 12.29 -10.34
CA SER A 231 -4.04 13.60 -10.60
C SER A 231 -3.32 14.15 -9.37
N TYR A 232 -2.14 14.72 -9.60
CA TYR A 232 -1.28 15.38 -8.62
C TYR A 232 -0.88 16.78 -9.10
N MET A 233 -0.88 17.73 -8.17
CA MET A 233 -0.45 19.10 -8.45
C MET A 233 1.04 19.22 -8.19
N VAL A 234 1.81 19.58 -9.20
CA VAL A 234 3.27 19.69 -9.09
C VAL A 234 3.64 21.00 -8.39
N GLY A 235 4.39 20.90 -7.28
CA GLY A 235 5.00 22.06 -6.60
C GLY A 235 4.00 23.10 -6.07
N GLY A 236 2.77 22.69 -5.73
CA GLY A 236 1.72 23.59 -5.23
C GLY A 236 1.22 24.64 -6.23
N ARG A 237 1.57 24.51 -7.52
CA ARG A 237 1.16 25.44 -8.57
C ARG A 237 0.08 24.81 -9.45
N PHE A 238 -0.97 25.57 -9.76
CA PHE A 238 -2.11 25.11 -10.57
C PHE A 238 -1.83 24.98 -12.09
N THR A 239 -0.57 25.02 -12.51
CA THR A 239 -0.18 25.22 -13.91
C THR A 239 0.07 23.91 -14.68
N ALA A 240 0.49 22.85 -13.99
CA ALA A 240 0.74 21.53 -14.60
C ALA A 240 0.24 20.43 -13.65
N THR A 241 -0.48 19.46 -14.22
CA THR A 241 -0.99 18.30 -13.49
C THR A 241 -0.19 17.09 -13.93
N GLU A 242 0.44 16.43 -12.95
CA GLU A 242 1.05 15.13 -13.12
C GLU A 242 0.01 14.06 -12.84
N PHE A 243 0.01 12.99 -13.62
CA PHE A 243 -0.89 11.87 -13.46
C PHE A 243 -0.07 10.63 -13.16
N TYR A 244 -0.52 9.85 -12.20
CA TYR A 244 -0.09 8.48 -11.93
C TYR A 244 -1.12 7.54 -12.54
N ALA A 245 -0.68 6.53 -13.30
CA ALA A 245 -1.58 5.58 -13.93
C ALA A 245 -1.04 4.15 -13.85
N ASP A 246 -1.97 3.21 -13.69
CA ASP A 246 -1.73 1.77 -13.87
C ASP A 246 -2.59 1.27 -15.03
N VAL A 247 -1.98 0.55 -15.96
CA VAL A 247 -2.66 -0.10 -17.08
C VAL A 247 -2.32 -1.57 -17.16
N GLU A 248 -3.23 -2.36 -17.68
CA GLU A 248 -2.98 -3.77 -17.97
C GLU A 248 -2.24 -3.90 -19.30
N GLY A 249 -1.14 -4.65 -19.28
CA GLY A 249 -0.30 -4.94 -20.44
C GLY A 249 1.16 -4.55 -20.25
N HIS A 250 1.98 -5.04 -21.18
CA HIS A 250 3.41 -4.80 -21.30
C HIS A 250 3.71 -3.74 -22.36
N PRO A 251 4.69 -2.83 -22.17
CA PRO A 251 4.99 -1.76 -23.15
C PRO A 251 5.39 -2.25 -24.54
N GLU A 252 5.83 -3.51 -24.66
CA GLU A 252 6.14 -4.14 -25.95
C GLU A 252 4.93 -4.75 -26.67
N GLU A 253 3.81 -4.94 -25.98
CA GLU A 253 2.57 -5.40 -26.61
C GLU A 253 2.02 -4.31 -27.52
N ARG A 254 1.59 -4.71 -28.73
CA ARG A 254 1.17 -3.79 -29.79
C ARG A 254 0.17 -2.73 -29.31
N ASN A 255 -0.82 -3.15 -28.52
CA ASN A 255 -1.90 -2.27 -28.08
C ASN A 255 -1.39 -1.18 -27.10
N LEU A 256 -0.63 -1.58 -26.07
CA LEU A 256 -0.08 -0.63 -25.11
C LEU A 256 1.02 0.23 -25.73
N LYS A 257 1.86 -0.34 -26.61
CA LYS A 257 2.87 0.42 -27.35
C LYS A 257 2.25 1.58 -28.14
N ASN A 258 1.22 1.30 -28.94
CA ASN A 258 0.51 2.33 -29.70
C ASN A 258 -0.13 3.39 -28.79
N ALA A 259 -0.72 2.97 -27.66
CA ALA A 259 -1.32 3.90 -26.70
C ALA A 259 -0.28 4.83 -26.06
N LEU A 260 0.91 4.31 -25.70
CA LEU A 260 2.02 5.10 -25.14
C LEU A 260 2.63 6.06 -26.18
N GLU A 261 2.68 5.65 -27.45
CA GLU A 261 3.12 6.52 -28.55
C GLU A 261 2.16 7.73 -28.71
N GLU A 262 0.83 7.49 -28.69
CA GLU A 262 -0.16 8.57 -28.75
C GLU A 262 -0.13 9.45 -27.49
N LEU A 263 0.00 8.85 -26.30
CA LEU A 263 0.15 9.58 -25.04
C LEU A 263 1.33 10.55 -25.10
N SER A 264 2.46 10.11 -25.67
CA SER A 264 3.69 10.92 -25.77
C SER A 264 3.50 12.16 -26.66
N PHE A 265 2.54 12.15 -27.58
CA PHE A 265 2.20 13.33 -28.40
C PHE A 265 1.41 14.39 -27.61
N PHE A 266 0.54 13.96 -26.69
CA PHE A 266 -0.36 14.85 -25.94
C PHE A 266 0.11 15.20 -24.52
N SER A 267 1.21 14.58 -24.06
CA SER A 267 1.75 14.76 -22.72
C SER A 267 3.25 15.08 -22.75
N ARG A 268 3.83 15.29 -21.57
CA ARG A 268 5.27 15.47 -21.36
C ARG A 268 5.72 14.57 -20.22
N GLU A 269 7.01 14.26 -20.19
CA GLU A 269 7.64 13.53 -19.07
C GLU A 269 6.94 12.20 -18.77
N VAL A 270 6.55 11.46 -19.82
CA VAL A 270 6.05 10.10 -19.67
C VAL A 270 7.20 9.24 -19.14
N ARG A 271 7.00 8.66 -17.97
CA ARG A 271 7.99 7.80 -17.33
C ARG A 271 7.33 6.58 -16.75
N ILE A 272 7.75 5.41 -17.23
CA ILE A 272 7.39 4.13 -16.66
C ILE A 272 8.11 3.98 -15.33
N LEU A 273 7.33 3.73 -14.27
CA LEU A 273 7.83 3.46 -12.93
C LEU A 273 8.05 1.96 -12.70
N GLY A 274 7.35 1.10 -13.43
CA GLY A 274 7.58 -0.34 -13.37
C GLY A 274 6.68 -1.13 -14.29
N VAL A 275 7.12 -2.33 -14.63
CA VAL A 275 6.34 -3.34 -15.35
C VAL A 275 6.45 -4.64 -14.56
N TYR A 276 5.33 -5.16 -14.10
CA TYR A 276 5.33 -6.23 -13.11
C TYR A 276 4.11 -7.15 -13.22
N PRO A 277 4.17 -8.39 -12.70
CA PRO A 277 3.04 -9.31 -12.70
C PRO A 277 1.82 -8.73 -11.98
N ALA A 278 0.65 -8.86 -12.61
CA ALA A 278 -0.62 -8.53 -11.99
C ALA A 278 -0.92 -9.53 -10.86
N HIS A 279 -1.27 -9.04 -9.68
CA HIS A 279 -1.63 -9.93 -8.58
C HIS A 279 -3.01 -10.57 -8.83
N PRO A 280 -3.19 -11.89 -8.59
CA PRO A 280 -4.45 -12.59 -8.89
C PRO A 280 -5.71 -11.98 -8.26
N TYR A 281 -5.56 -11.25 -7.14
CA TYR A 281 -6.64 -10.51 -6.47
C TYR A 281 -7.42 -9.60 -7.42
N ARG A 282 -6.77 -9.02 -8.44
CA ARG A 282 -7.43 -8.16 -9.44
C ARG A 282 -8.61 -8.83 -10.15
N TYR A 283 -8.50 -10.13 -10.38
CA TYR A 283 -9.45 -10.92 -11.16
C TYR A 283 -10.44 -11.70 -10.28
N GLN A 284 -10.30 -11.63 -8.96
CA GLN A 284 -11.21 -12.31 -8.03
C GLN A 284 -12.59 -11.64 -7.95
N ALA A 285 -12.65 -10.30 -8.11
CA ALA A 285 -13.91 -9.57 -8.11
C ALA A 285 -14.71 -9.78 -9.42
N GLU A 286 -14.02 -9.90 -10.55
CA GLU A 286 -14.63 -10.17 -11.86
C GLU A 286 -15.28 -11.55 -11.90
N ALA A 287 -14.64 -12.58 -11.32
CA ALA A 287 -15.21 -13.93 -11.24
C ALA A 287 -16.50 -14.00 -10.41
N ILE A 288 -16.69 -13.11 -9.44
CA ILE A 288 -17.91 -13.04 -8.63
C ILE A 288 -19.02 -12.32 -9.41
N ALA A 289 -18.70 -11.24 -10.12
CA ALA A 289 -19.64 -10.52 -10.96
C ALA A 289 -20.16 -11.38 -12.14
N ASP A 290 -19.26 -12.09 -12.83
CA ASP A 290 -19.61 -12.97 -13.96
C ASP A 290 -20.36 -14.25 -13.54
N SER A 291 -20.31 -14.63 -12.26
CA SER A 291 -21.08 -15.76 -11.70
C SER A 291 -22.48 -15.37 -11.22
N ALA A 292 -22.78 -14.07 -11.20
CA ALA A 292 -24.07 -13.51 -10.78
C ALA A 292 -24.99 -13.15 -11.96
N ASP A 293 -24.49 -13.27 -13.20
CA ASP A 293 -25.23 -13.18 -14.47
C ASP A 293 -25.54 -14.57 -15.06
#